data_AF-A0A8T7B2I3-F1
#
_entry.id   AF-A0A8T7B2I3-F1
#
_cell.length_a   1.000
_cell.length_b   1.000
_cell.length_c   1.000
_cell.angle_alpha   90.00
_cell.angle_beta   90.00
_cell.angle_gamma   90.00
#
_symmetry.space_group_name_H-M   'P 1'
#
loop_
_entity.id
_entity.type
_entity.pdbx_description
1 polymer ?
#
loop_
_entity_poly.entity_id
_entity_poly.type
_entity_poly.pdbx_seq_one_letter_code
_entity_poly.pdbx_strand_id
1 'polypeptide(L)'
;MTASQWGNFYAKSVPSERYGLKGSTKVYQVTNNDDLLLHSYDWYSPQIYVDGFVSSVYVIQMGPWQRGHEASEDHHAIAFYKNDQLLKKYSTKEIIEMGATIQASVSHYTVFSEVVGFKRPYGNQLIFHVKTHSDDMLSFDVDSGLLTSQTEQDLNARFYDANTKIQAIKWQWYQANQDNLNNIKDVVITRTMLEEAASGKFPSLPNGYRYIPDTMWQKPTFEKIK
;
A
#
# COMPACT_ATOMS: atom_id res chain seq x y z
N MET A 1 14.76 1.02 17.78
CA MET A 1 14.70 -0.02 16.72
C MET A 1 13.24 -0.29 16.43
N THR A 2 12.87 -0.48 15.17
CA THR A 2 11.50 -0.79 14.72
C THR A 2 11.57 -1.96 13.75
N ALA A 3 10.55 -2.81 13.70
CA ALA A 3 10.48 -3.95 12.78
C ALA A 3 9.18 -3.89 11.96
N SER A 4 9.22 -4.46 10.75
CA SER A 4 8.02 -4.60 9.93
C SER A 4 7.05 -5.60 10.55
N GLN A 5 5.78 -5.53 10.14
CA GLN A 5 4.72 -6.39 10.68
C GLN A 5 5.04 -7.89 10.59
N TRP A 6 5.74 -8.31 9.54
CA TRP A 6 6.14 -9.71 9.33
C TRP A 6 7.56 -10.04 9.82
N GLY A 7 8.27 -9.08 10.41
CA GLY A 7 9.63 -9.29 10.91
C GLY A 7 10.70 -9.47 9.82
N ASN A 8 10.35 -9.32 8.55
CA ASN A 8 11.30 -9.48 7.44
C ASN A 8 12.27 -8.31 7.32
N PHE A 9 11.92 -7.14 7.88
CA PHE A 9 12.74 -5.94 7.84
C PHE A 9 12.76 -5.27 9.21
N TYR A 10 13.85 -4.59 9.53
CA TYR A 10 13.91 -3.71 10.70
C TYR A 10 14.81 -2.51 10.44
N ALA A 11 14.60 -1.43 11.20
CA ALA A 11 15.43 -0.24 11.17
C ALA A 11 16.06 0.05 12.54
N LYS A 12 17.35 0.36 12.54
CA LYS A 12 18.13 0.84 13.69
C LYS A 12 18.45 2.32 13.45
N SER A 13 17.94 3.19 14.32
CA SER A 13 18.20 4.63 14.26
C SER A 13 18.93 5.06 15.52
N VAL A 14 20.04 5.78 15.33
CA VAL A 14 20.98 6.18 16.38
C VAL A 14 21.16 7.70 16.29
N PRO A 15 20.82 8.46 17.33
CA PRO A 15 21.01 9.90 17.33
C PRO A 15 22.49 10.27 17.49
N SER A 16 22.93 11.33 16.83
CA SER A 16 24.25 11.94 17.05
C SER A 16 24.21 13.10 18.04
N GLU A 17 23.01 13.61 18.34
CA GLU A 17 22.77 14.73 19.26
C GLU A 17 21.59 14.41 20.20
N ARG A 18 21.48 15.12 21.32
CA ARG A 18 20.40 14.89 22.31
C ARG A 18 19.01 15.24 21.78
N TYR A 19 18.93 16.19 20.85
CA TYR A 19 17.68 16.70 20.28
C TYR A 19 17.80 16.84 18.76
N GLY A 20 16.66 16.83 18.08
CA GLY A 20 16.59 16.99 16.63
C GLY A 20 16.67 15.66 15.88
N LEU A 21 16.99 15.76 14.59
CA LEU A 21 16.98 14.64 13.64
C LEU A 21 18.37 14.26 13.13
N LYS A 22 19.44 14.78 13.74
CA LYS A 22 20.80 14.40 13.35
C LYS A 22 21.18 13.05 13.95
N GLY A 23 21.72 12.18 13.10
CA GLY A 23 22.15 10.84 13.47
C GLY A 23 22.21 9.94 12.25
N SER A 24 22.11 8.64 12.47
CA SER A 24 22.13 7.65 11.38
C SER A 24 21.00 6.65 11.53
N THR A 25 20.40 6.24 10.42
CA THR A 25 19.41 5.18 10.36
C THR A 25 19.87 4.12 9.37
N LYS A 26 19.86 2.85 9.78
CA LYS A 26 20.20 1.70 8.96
C LYS A 26 19.02 0.74 8.90
N VAL A 27 18.72 0.25 7.70
CA VAL A 27 17.61 -0.68 7.45
C VAL A 27 18.17 -2.02 6.99
N TYR A 28 17.66 -3.07 7.61
CA TYR A 28 18.13 -4.44 7.42
C TYR A 28 17.00 -5.34 6.98
N GLN A 29 17.33 -6.34 6.16
CA GLN A 29 16.49 -7.50 5.89
C GLN A 29 16.96 -8.66 6.77
N VAL A 30 16.01 -9.31 7.44
CA VAL A 30 16.27 -10.50 8.24
C VAL A 30 16.43 -11.70 7.31
N THR A 31 17.52 -12.44 7.46
CA THR A 31 17.75 -13.70 6.73
C THR A 31 18.09 -14.84 7.70
N ASN A 32 18.24 -16.06 7.20
CA ASN A 32 18.52 -17.23 8.05
C ASN A 32 19.92 -17.22 8.67
N ASN A 33 20.89 -16.56 8.01
CA ASN A 33 22.29 -16.58 8.43
C ASN A 33 22.65 -15.27 9.13
N ASP A 34 22.48 -14.16 8.42
CA ASP A 34 22.87 -12.83 8.87
C ASP A 34 21.88 -11.76 8.38
N ASP A 35 21.77 -10.67 9.13
CA ASP A 35 20.97 -9.52 8.70
C ASP A 35 21.67 -8.79 7.55
N LEU A 36 21.00 -8.65 6.42
CA LEU A 36 21.51 -7.93 5.26
C LEU A 36 21.23 -6.43 5.41
N LEU A 37 22.27 -5.60 5.45
CA LEU A 37 22.11 -4.15 5.37
C LEU A 37 21.61 -3.76 3.97
N LEU A 38 20.42 -3.17 3.91
CA LEU A 38 19.80 -2.74 2.65
C LEU A 38 20.08 -1.25 2.38
N HIS A 39 19.78 -0.40 3.35
CA HIS A 39 19.82 1.06 3.19
C HIS A 39 20.43 1.75 4.41
N SER A 40 21.03 2.91 4.19
CA SER A 40 21.56 3.79 5.23
C SER A 40 21.15 5.23 4.95
N TYR A 41 20.86 5.97 6.01
CA TYR A 41 20.42 7.36 5.96
C TYR A 41 21.16 8.20 7.01
N ASP A 42 21.48 9.44 6.67
CA ASP A 42 22.18 10.40 7.54
C ASP A 42 21.21 11.23 8.41
N TRP A 43 20.17 10.57 8.91
CA TRP A 43 19.22 11.16 9.84
C TRP A 43 18.83 10.17 10.93
N TYR A 44 18.35 10.72 12.04
CA TYR A 44 17.71 10.02 13.15
C TYR A 44 16.22 10.39 13.20
N SER A 45 15.39 9.44 13.62
CA SER A 45 14.03 9.75 14.08
C SER A 45 13.65 8.83 15.25
N PRO A 46 13.01 9.38 16.30
CA PRO A 46 12.50 8.57 17.40
C PRO A 46 11.39 7.61 16.98
N GLN A 47 10.67 7.90 15.88
CA GLN A 47 9.56 7.11 15.38
C GLN A 47 9.75 6.82 13.90
N ILE A 48 9.98 5.55 13.60
CA ILE A 48 10.22 5.05 12.25
C ILE A 48 9.31 3.85 12.02
N TYR A 49 8.84 3.72 10.79
CA TYR A 49 8.10 2.55 10.33
C TYR A 49 8.81 2.00 9.10
N VAL A 50 8.94 0.68 9.03
CA VAL A 50 9.54 -0.01 7.89
C VAL A 50 8.63 -1.16 7.47
N ASP A 51 8.45 -1.31 6.17
CA ASP A 51 7.74 -2.44 5.57
C ASP A 51 8.18 -2.58 4.10
N GLY A 52 7.82 -3.67 3.44
CA GLY A 52 8.19 -3.86 2.05
C GLY A 52 7.88 -5.23 1.47
N PHE A 53 8.45 -5.42 0.31
CA PHE A 53 8.46 -6.62 -0.49
C PHE A 53 9.92 -6.97 -0.84
N VAL A 54 10.14 -8.14 -1.44
CA VAL A 54 11.47 -8.62 -1.83
C VAL A 54 12.25 -7.60 -2.69
N SER A 55 11.55 -6.82 -3.52
CA SER A 55 12.15 -5.83 -4.44
C SER A 55 12.05 -4.38 -3.97
N SER A 56 11.35 -4.09 -2.87
CA SER A 56 11.05 -2.72 -2.47
C SER A 56 10.90 -2.58 -0.97
N VAL A 57 11.64 -1.67 -0.37
CA VAL A 57 11.62 -1.38 1.06
C VAL A 57 11.18 0.07 1.25
N TYR A 58 10.15 0.25 2.06
CA TYR A 58 9.56 1.53 2.39
C TYR A 58 9.95 1.91 3.81
N VAL A 59 10.36 3.16 3.98
CA VAL A 59 10.72 3.72 5.29
C VAL A 59 9.94 5.00 5.49
N ILE A 60 9.23 5.08 6.61
CA ILE A 60 8.53 6.29 7.04
C ILE A 60 9.30 6.91 8.20
N GLN A 61 9.74 8.15 8.01
CA GLN A 61 10.42 8.94 9.01
C GLN A 61 9.43 9.95 9.60
N MET A 62 9.01 9.74 10.84
CA MET A 62 8.19 10.73 11.54
C MET A 62 9.04 11.91 12.00
N GLY A 63 8.40 13.07 12.09
CA GLY A 63 8.92 14.28 12.70
C GLY A 63 9.26 14.09 14.17
N PRO A 64 10.19 14.90 14.70
CA PRO A 64 10.38 14.98 16.14
C PRO A 64 9.17 15.70 16.76
N TRP A 65 9.10 15.73 18.08
CA TRP A 65 8.25 16.70 18.76
C TRP A 65 8.83 18.10 18.51
N GLN A 66 8.09 18.89 17.74
CA GLN A 66 8.54 20.23 17.34
C GLN A 66 8.38 21.17 18.52
N ARG A 67 9.32 22.09 18.69
CA ARG A 67 9.27 23.07 19.79
C ARG A 67 8.32 24.22 19.45
N GLY A 68 7.77 24.83 20.50
CA GLY A 68 6.85 25.97 20.37
C GLY A 68 5.40 25.53 20.21
N HIS A 69 4.60 26.42 19.63
CA HIS A 69 3.13 26.29 19.60
C HIS A 69 2.54 26.57 18.22
N GLU A 70 3.37 26.79 17.20
CA GLU A 70 2.95 27.17 15.85
C GLU A 70 3.55 26.22 14.82
N ALA A 71 2.72 25.79 13.87
CA ALA A 71 3.15 25.01 12.72
C ALA A 71 4.03 25.85 11.80
N SER A 72 5.04 25.23 11.22
CA SER A 72 5.98 25.87 10.30
C SER A 72 6.32 24.95 9.12
N GLU A 73 6.72 25.56 8.01
CA GLU A 73 7.27 24.87 6.83
C GLU A 73 8.60 24.19 7.15
N ASP A 74 9.38 24.74 8.08
CA ASP A 74 10.68 24.18 8.49
C ASP A 74 10.53 23.00 9.47
N HIS A 75 9.35 22.85 10.06
CA HIS A 75 9.07 21.82 11.03
C HIS A 75 8.65 20.51 10.33
N HIS A 76 9.58 19.56 10.22
CA HIS A 76 9.35 18.22 9.68
C HIS A 76 8.21 17.47 10.39
N ALA A 77 7.25 16.91 9.65
CA ALA A 77 6.15 16.10 10.19
C ALA A 77 6.25 14.62 9.79
N ILE A 78 6.45 14.33 8.51
CA ILE A 78 6.53 12.96 7.99
C ILE A 78 7.28 12.95 6.65
N ALA A 79 8.10 11.93 6.40
CA ALA A 79 8.76 11.69 5.11
C ALA A 79 8.68 10.22 4.72
N PHE A 80 8.60 10.00 3.40
CA PHE A 80 8.43 8.73 2.75
C PHE A 80 9.67 8.43 1.91
N TYR A 81 10.26 7.26 2.14
CA TYR A 81 11.41 6.78 1.39
C TYR A 81 11.11 5.43 0.76
N LYS A 82 11.64 5.19 -0.44
CA LYS A 82 11.63 3.89 -1.12
C LYS A 82 13.03 3.56 -1.61
N ASN A 83 13.53 2.40 -1.20
CA ASN A 83 14.82 1.86 -1.62
C ASN A 83 16.06 2.76 -1.39
N ASP A 84 16.00 3.74 -0.47
CA ASP A 84 16.97 4.82 -0.20
C ASP A 84 16.59 6.22 -0.72
N GLN A 85 15.60 6.31 -1.61
CA GLN A 85 15.21 7.57 -2.23
C GLN A 85 14.12 8.26 -1.43
N LEU A 86 14.28 9.56 -1.15
CA LEU A 86 13.21 10.40 -0.61
C LEU A 86 12.15 10.62 -1.71
N LEU A 87 10.93 10.15 -1.47
CA LEU A 87 9.80 10.35 -2.39
C LEU A 87 9.08 11.66 -2.10
N LYS A 88 8.69 11.85 -0.83
CA LYS A 88 7.96 13.03 -0.38
C LYS A 88 8.26 13.31 1.09
N LYS A 89 8.30 14.60 1.43
CA LYS A 89 8.41 15.12 2.77
C LYS A 89 7.31 16.14 2.99
N TYR A 90 6.70 16.12 4.17
CA TYR A 90 5.70 17.09 4.59
C TYR A 90 6.15 17.79 5.86
N SER A 91 5.96 19.10 5.86
CA SER A 91 6.05 19.97 7.03
C SER A 91 4.78 19.90 7.88
N THR A 92 4.88 20.34 9.13
CA THR A 92 3.69 20.46 9.99
C THR A 92 2.68 21.45 9.43
N LYS A 93 3.12 22.51 8.73
CA LYS A 93 2.21 23.46 8.09
C LYS A 93 1.41 22.81 6.97
N GLU A 94 2.06 22.04 6.08
CA GLU A 94 1.36 21.29 5.03
C GLU A 94 0.33 20.31 5.62
N ILE A 95 0.63 19.66 6.75
CA ILE A 95 -0.33 18.76 7.42
C ILE A 95 -1.54 19.52 7.99
N ILE A 96 -1.35 20.74 8.53
CA ILE A 96 -2.46 21.61 8.97
C ILE A 96 -3.30 22.06 7.77
N GLU A 97 -2.68 22.39 6.63
CA GLU A 97 -3.38 22.73 5.39
C GLU A 97 -4.22 21.57 4.84
N MET A 98 -3.89 20.32 5.20
CA MET A 98 -4.69 19.12 4.92
C MET A 98 -5.86 18.88 5.89
N GLY A 99 -6.09 19.80 6.83
CA GLY A 99 -7.21 19.76 7.78
C GLY A 99 -6.83 19.33 9.21
N ALA A 100 -5.56 19.03 9.50
CA ALA A 100 -5.16 18.70 10.86
C ALA A 100 -5.20 19.93 11.79
N THR A 101 -5.26 19.67 13.10
CA THR A 101 -5.03 20.66 14.16
C THR A 101 -3.76 20.36 14.93
N ILE A 102 -3.25 21.37 15.63
CA ILE A 102 -2.12 21.24 16.54
C ILE A 102 -2.63 20.85 17.92
N GLN A 103 -2.00 19.86 18.55
CA GLN A 103 -2.04 19.71 20.00
C GLN A 103 -0.70 20.12 20.58
N ALA A 104 -0.70 21.19 21.38
CA ALA A 104 0.49 21.70 22.05
C ALA A 104 0.56 21.23 23.51
N SER A 105 1.79 21.09 23.98
CA SER A 105 2.21 20.94 25.38
C SER A 105 3.04 22.18 25.76
N VAL A 106 3.52 22.24 27.01
CA VAL A 106 4.28 23.40 27.54
C VAL A 106 5.43 23.89 26.65
N SER A 107 6.09 22.98 25.91
CA SER A 107 7.24 23.34 25.07
C SER A 107 7.28 22.70 23.68
N HIS A 108 6.31 21.84 23.37
CA HIS A 108 6.30 21.08 22.13
C HIS A 108 4.89 20.91 21.59
N TYR A 109 4.77 20.63 20.29
CA TYR A 109 3.50 20.32 19.68
C TYR A 109 3.59 19.15 18.70
N THR A 110 2.44 18.58 18.36
CA THR A 110 2.28 17.51 17.35
C THR A 110 1.05 17.78 16.49
N VAL A 111 1.04 17.19 15.29
CA VAL A 111 -0.10 17.26 14.34
C VAL A 111 -0.83 15.93 14.18
N PHE A 112 -0.22 14.83 14.67
CA PHE A 112 -0.79 13.50 14.67
C PHE A 112 -1.12 13.07 16.11
N SER A 113 -2.32 12.54 16.31
CA SER A 113 -2.76 11.93 17.57
C SER A 113 -2.34 10.47 17.66
N GLU A 114 -2.31 9.78 16.51
CA GLU A 114 -1.97 8.36 16.42
C GLU A 114 -1.28 8.07 15.07
N VAL A 115 -0.32 7.15 15.10
CA VAL A 115 0.23 6.56 13.88
C VAL A 115 -0.30 5.14 13.76
N VAL A 116 -1.27 4.96 12.87
CA VAL A 116 -1.90 3.65 12.60
C VAL A 116 -0.92 2.71 11.87
N GLY A 117 -0.02 3.28 11.07
CA GLY A 117 1.04 2.55 10.39
C GLY A 117 0.64 2.02 9.02
N PHE A 118 1.36 1.01 8.54
CA PHE A 118 1.11 0.40 7.25
C PHE A 118 -0.18 -0.43 7.22
N LYS A 119 -0.92 -0.35 6.12
CA LYS A 119 -2.08 -1.17 5.79
C LYS A 119 -1.96 -1.68 4.37
N ARG A 120 -2.44 -2.92 4.16
CA ARG A 120 -2.53 -3.57 2.85
C ARG A 120 -4.01 -3.74 2.51
N PRO A 121 -4.65 -2.73 1.90
CA PRO A 121 -6.06 -2.84 1.57
C PRO A 121 -6.29 -3.95 0.53
N TYR A 122 -5.41 -4.05 -0.48
CA TYR A 122 -5.51 -5.04 -1.56
C TYR A 122 -4.14 -5.42 -2.14
N GLY A 123 -3.89 -6.74 -2.24
CA GLY A 123 -2.72 -7.28 -2.95
C GLY A 123 -1.38 -6.71 -2.44
N ASN A 124 -0.60 -6.17 -3.37
CA ASN A 124 0.72 -5.58 -3.10
C ASN A 124 0.67 -4.05 -2.90
N GLN A 125 -0.52 -3.45 -2.78
CA GLN A 125 -0.62 -2.04 -2.44
C GLN A 125 -0.38 -1.84 -0.96
N LEU A 126 0.40 -0.81 -0.64
CA LEU A 126 0.73 -0.45 0.73
C LEU A 126 0.37 1.03 0.96
N ILE A 127 -0.43 1.28 1.99
CA ILE A 127 -0.86 2.62 2.39
C ILE A 127 -0.35 2.87 3.81
N PHE A 128 0.07 4.09 4.10
CA PHE A 128 0.42 4.50 5.46
C PHE A 128 -0.65 5.43 6.03
N HIS A 129 -1.14 5.10 7.21
CA HIS A 129 -2.21 5.84 7.87
C HIS A 129 -1.72 6.54 9.14
N VAL A 130 -2.17 7.78 9.31
CA VAL A 130 -2.00 8.57 10.53
C VAL A 130 -3.31 9.25 10.87
N LYS A 131 -3.61 9.34 12.16
CA LYS A 131 -4.77 10.07 12.68
C LYS A 131 -4.31 11.44 13.16
N THR A 132 -5.03 12.48 12.77
CA THR A 132 -4.74 13.85 13.20
C THR A 132 -5.39 14.14 14.56
N HIS A 133 -5.04 15.28 15.18
CA HIS A 133 -5.74 15.75 16.38
C HIS A 133 -7.16 16.27 16.12
N SER A 134 -7.55 16.42 14.84
CA SER A 134 -8.93 16.72 14.42
C SER A 134 -9.79 15.46 14.24
N ASP A 135 -9.25 14.29 14.62
CA ASP A 135 -9.84 12.96 14.43
C ASP A 135 -9.86 12.45 12.97
N ASP A 136 -9.43 13.26 12.01
CA ASP A 136 -9.34 12.88 10.61
C ASP A 136 -8.23 11.86 10.34
N MET A 137 -8.49 10.93 9.43
CA MET A 137 -7.51 9.95 8.94
C MET A 137 -6.83 10.46 7.67
N LEU A 138 -5.52 10.67 7.72
CA LEU A 138 -4.71 10.90 6.53
C LEU A 138 -4.11 9.57 6.05
N SER A 139 -4.23 9.34 4.75
CA SER A 139 -3.80 8.11 4.10
C SER A 139 -2.82 8.45 2.98
N PHE A 140 -1.66 7.84 2.99
CA PHE A 140 -0.58 8.13 2.04
C PHE A 140 -0.23 6.89 1.23
N ASP A 141 -0.17 7.05 -0.08
CA ASP A 141 0.38 6.03 -0.97
C ASP A 141 1.89 6.00 -0.76
N VAL A 142 2.43 4.88 -0.30
CA VAL A 142 3.86 4.80 0.07
C VAL A 142 4.79 4.69 -1.13
N ASP A 143 4.26 4.42 -2.34
CA ASP A 143 5.04 4.41 -3.58
C ASP A 143 5.32 5.81 -4.13
N SER A 144 4.45 6.77 -3.83
CA SER A 144 4.61 8.18 -4.24
C SER A 144 4.85 9.13 -3.07
N GLY A 145 4.52 8.69 -1.86
CA GLY A 145 4.43 9.54 -0.67
C GLY A 145 3.30 10.57 -0.74
N LEU A 146 2.39 10.49 -1.72
CA LEU A 146 1.30 11.45 -1.88
C LEU A 146 0.08 11.04 -1.03
N LEU A 147 -0.66 12.04 -0.56
CA LEU A 147 -1.96 11.83 0.07
C LEU A 147 -2.88 11.13 -0.95
N THR A 148 -3.38 9.95 -0.61
CA THR A 148 -4.47 9.33 -1.37
C THR A 148 -5.72 10.15 -1.09
N SER A 149 -6.38 10.66 -2.12
CA SER A 149 -7.61 11.47 -1.99
C SER A 149 -8.53 10.89 -0.90
N GLN A 150 -8.97 11.76 -0.01
CA GLN A 150 -9.27 11.53 1.42
C GLN A 150 -10.50 10.67 1.71
N THR A 151 -10.97 9.86 0.78
CA THR A 151 -12.12 8.99 0.99
C THR A 151 -11.76 7.57 0.60
N GLU A 152 -11.90 6.66 1.57
CA GLU A 152 -12.09 5.24 1.31
C GLU A 152 -13.19 5.02 0.23
N GLN A 153 -14.15 5.95 0.15
CA GLN A 153 -15.12 6.10 -0.93
C GLN A 153 -14.52 6.43 -2.31
N ASP A 154 -13.51 7.32 -2.42
CA ASP A 154 -12.83 7.62 -3.70
C ASP A 154 -11.92 6.48 -4.13
N LEU A 155 -11.24 5.83 -3.17
CA LEU A 155 -10.47 4.62 -3.44
C LEU A 155 -11.42 3.53 -3.93
N ASN A 156 -12.51 3.25 -3.21
CA ASN A 156 -13.55 2.31 -3.64
C ASN A 156 -14.16 2.70 -5.00
N ALA A 157 -14.38 3.98 -5.28
CA ALA A 157 -14.91 4.45 -6.57
C ALA A 157 -13.91 4.25 -7.72
N ARG A 158 -12.62 4.51 -7.50
CA ARG A 158 -11.56 4.23 -8.49
C ARG A 158 -11.42 2.72 -8.74
N PHE A 159 -11.54 1.90 -7.71
CA PHE A 159 -11.53 0.44 -7.85
C PHE A 159 -12.77 -0.08 -8.58
N TYR A 160 -13.94 0.49 -8.28
CA TYR A 160 -15.16 0.17 -8.99
C TYR A 160 -15.02 0.51 -10.48
N ASP A 161 -14.54 1.72 -10.81
CA ASP A 161 -14.30 2.15 -12.19
C ASP A 161 -13.27 1.27 -12.93
N ALA A 162 -12.16 0.89 -12.27
CA ALA A 162 -11.15 0.01 -12.85
C ALA A 162 -11.70 -1.39 -13.15
N ASN A 163 -12.46 -1.99 -12.22
CA ASN A 163 -13.10 -3.27 -12.45
C ASN A 163 -14.18 -3.19 -13.54
N THR A 164 -14.97 -2.12 -13.56
CA THR A 164 -15.95 -1.88 -14.63
C THR A 164 -15.26 -1.75 -15.99
N LYS A 165 -14.14 -1.05 -16.08
CA LYS A 165 -13.33 -0.95 -17.32
C LYS A 165 -12.78 -2.31 -17.75
N ILE A 166 -12.26 -3.11 -16.82
CA ILE A 166 -11.79 -4.47 -17.12
C ILE A 166 -12.93 -5.34 -17.65
N GLN A 167 -14.11 -5.28 -17.04
CA GLN A 167 -15.28 -6.03 -17.51
C GLN A 167 -15.77 -5.52 -18.88
N ALA A 168 -15.75 -4.21 -19.11
CA ALA A 168 -16.07 -3.62 -20.40
C ALA A 168 -15.09 -4.07 -21.50
N ILE A 169 -13.79 -4.12 -21.22
CA ILE A 169 -12.77 -4.63 -22.15
C ILE A 169 -13.00 -6.12 -22.45
N LYS A 170 -13.26 -6.93 -21.42
CA LYS A 170 -13.61 -8.36 -21.61
C LYS A 170 -14.84 -8.51 -22.50
N TRP A 171 -15.86 -7.68 -22.30
CA TRP A 171 -17.10 -7.71 -23.06
C TRP A 171 -16.89 -7.25 -24.51
N GLN A 172 -16.12 -6.17 -24.73
CA GLN A 172 -15.74 -5.70 -26.07
C GLN A 172 -14.93 -6.73 -26.83
N TRP A 173 -13.97 -7.41 -26.17
CA TRP A 173 -13.22 -8.52 -26.77
C TRP A 173 -14.15 -9.67 -27.16
N TYR A 174 -15.12 -10.03 -26.30
CA TYR A 174 -16.10 -11.07 -26.60
C TYR A 174 -16.94 -10.72 -27.83
N GLN A 175 -17.45 -9.49 -27.92
CA GLN A 175 -18.24 -9.02 -29.08
C GLN A 175 -17.40 -9.02 -30.37
N ALA A 176 -16.17 -8.51 -30.31
CA ALA A 176 -15.26 -8.44 -31.46
C ALA A 176 -14.84 -9.82 -32.00
N ASN A 177 -14.96 -10.87 -31.18
CA ASN A 177 -14.61 -12.24 -31.56
C ASN A 177 -15.82 -13.17 -31.68
N GLN A 178 -17.05 -12.63 -31.66
CA GLN A 178 -18.27 -13.44 -31.66
C GLN A 178 -18.40 -14.32 -32.92
N ASP A 179 -18.00 -13.80 -34.08
CA ASP A 179 -18.04 -14.55 -35.35
C ASP A 179 -16.95 -15.64 -35.42
N ASN A 180 -15.80 -15.41 -34.79
CA ASN A 180 -14.74 -16.42 -34.67
C ASN A 180 -15.13 -17.53 -33.67
N LEU A 181 -15.83 -17.16 -32.59
CA LEU A 181 -16.33 -18.09 -31.58
C LEU A 181 -17.46 -18.98 -32.13
N ASN A 182 -18.31 -18.45 -33.02
CA ASN A 182 -19.38 -19.23 -33.66
C ASN A 182 -18.89 -20.28 -34.67
N ASN A 183 -17.64 -20.14 -35.17
CA ASN A 183 -17.02 -21.10 -36.09
C ASN A 183 -16.26 -22.23 -35.38
N ILE A 184 -16.14 -22.18 -34.06
CA ILE A 184 -15.50 -23.23 -33.26
C ILE A 184 -16.62 -24.06 -32.61
N LYS A 185 -16.83 -25.30 -33.10
CA LYS A 185 -17.87 -26.22 -32.61
C LYS A 185 -17.76 -26.60 -31.11
N ASP A 186 -16.68 -26.20 -30.44
CA ASP A 186 -16.44 -26.44 -29.00
C ASP A 186 -16.91 -25.31 -28.07
N VAL A 187 -17.49 -24.22 -28.59
CA VAL A 187 -17.80 -22.98 -27.82
C VAL A 187 -19.09 -23.03 -26.99
N VAL A 188 -19.94 -24.05 -27.18
CA VAL A 188 -21.18 -24.21 -26.39
C VAL A 188 -20.88 -24.28 -24.88
N ILE A 189 -19.70 -24.79 -24.50
CA ILE A 189 -19.28 -24.90 -23.09
C ILE A 189 -18.91 -23.53 -22.49
N THR A 190 -18.31 -22.63 -23.27
CA THR A 190 -17.82 -21.34 -22.75
C THR A 190 -18.92 -20.31 -22.48
N ARG A 191 -20.04 -20.36 -23.23
CA ARG A 191 -21.14 -19.40 -23.08
C ARG A 191 -21.92 -19.61 -21.78
N THR A 192 -22.26 -20.86 -21.47
CA THR A 192 -22.96 -21.23 -20.23
C THR A 192 -22.12 -20.90 -18.98
N MET A 193 -20.80 -21.09 -19.04
CA MET A 193 -19.92 -20.78 -17.91
C MET A 193 -19.77 -19.28 -17.61
N LEU A 194 -19.76 -18.45 -18.65
CA LEU A 194 -19.69 -17.00 -18.49
C LEU A 194 -20.99 -16.42 -17.92
N GLU A 195 -22.14 -16.93 -18.37
CA GLU A 195 -23.46 -16.53 -17.86
C GLU A 195 -23.68 -16.98 -16.41
N GLU A 196 -23.23 -18.19 -16.04
CA GLU A 196 -23.33 -18.68 -14.65
C GLU A 196 -22.32 -18.00 -13.70
N ALA A 197 -21.07 -17.75 -14.13
CA ALA A 197 -20.09 -17.02 -13.35
C ALA A 197 -20.52 -15.56 -13.07
N ALA A 198 -21.20 -14.92 -14.04
CA ALA A 198 -21.80 -13.61 -13.85
C ALA A 198 -22.97 -13.62 -12.83
N SER A 199 -23.58 -14.78 -12.58
CA SER A 199 -24.65 -14.99 -11.58
C SER A 199 -24.14 -15.39 -10.19
N GLY A 200 -22.82 -15.52 -10.00
CA GLY A 200 -22.20 -15.95 -8.74
C GLY A 200 -22.34 -17.45 -8.44
N LYS A 201 -22.77 -18.26 -9.42
CA LYS A 201 -22.82 -19.72 -9.32
C LYS A 201 -21.66 -20.32 -10.11
N PHE A 202 -20.84 -21.16 -9.47
CA PHE A 202 -19.84 -21.93 -10.21
C PHE A 202 -20.51 -23.17 -10.84
N PRO A 203 -20.41 -23.38 -12.16
CA PRO A 203 -20.97 -24.55 -12.81
C PRO A 203 -20.35 -25.84 -12.26
N SER A 204 -21.17 -26.88 -12.09
CA SER A 204 -20.66 -28.25 -12.14
C SER A 204 -20.41 -28.62 -13.61
N LEU A 205 -19.16 -29.00 -13.93
CA LEU A 205 -18.79 -29.38 -15.30
C LEU A 205 -19.49 -30.69 -15.70
N PRO A 206 -20.03 -30.80 -16.92
CA PRO A 206 -20.47 -32.10 -17.45
C PRO A 206 -19.26 -33.04 -17.58
N ASN A 207 -19.46 -34.33 -17.30
CA ASN A 207 -18.50 -35.43 -17.51
C ASN A 207 -17.28 -35.52 -16.57
N GLY A 208 -17.42 -35.11 -15.30
CA GLY A 208 -16.43 -35.44 -14.28
C GLY A 208 -15.09 -34.72 -14.48
N TYR A 209 -15.11 -33.47 -14.93
CA TYR A 209 -13.95 -32.59 -14.87
C TYR A 209 -14.10 -31.66 -13.67
N ARG A 210 -12.99 -31.24 -13.07
CA ARG A 210 -12.99 -30.18 -12.05
C ARG A 210 -12.16 -29.00 -12.55
N TYR A 211 -12.69 -27.80 -12.36
CA TYR A 211 -11.94 -26.57 -12.55
C TYR A 211 -10.92 -26.42 -11.41
N ILE A 212 -9.64 -26.34 -11.77
CA ILE A 212 -8.56 -26.03 -10.83
C ILE A 212 -8.19 -24.56 -11.08
N PRO A 213 -8.51 -23.64 -10.16
CA PRO A 213 -8.07 -22.26 -10.32
C PRO A 213 -6.57 -22.20 -10.07
N ASP A 214 -5.78 -22.20 -11.14
CA ASP A 214 -4.37 -21.78 -11.06
C ASP A 214 -4.24 -20.28 -11.25
N THR A 215 -3.22 -19.72 -10.61
CA THR A 215 -2.99 -18.27 -10.47
C THR A 215 -3.16 -17.48 -11.78
N MET A 216 -3.62 -16.23 -11.62
CA MET A 216 -4.21 -15.29 -12.60
C MET A 216 -3.49 -15.03 -13.95
N TRP A 217 -2.43 -15.76 -14.28
CA TRP A 217 -1.57 -15.50 -15.44
C TRP A 217 -1.21 -16.75 -16.27
N GLN A 218 -1.90 -17.89 -16.11
CA GLN A 218 -1.75 -19.06 -16.99
C GLN A 218 -3.06 -19.45 -17.69
N LYS A 219 -2.93 -20.12 -18.85
CA LYS A 219 -4.09 -20.69 -19.56
C LYS A 219 -4.78 -21.73 -18.66
N PRO A 220 -6.11 -21.71 -18.54
CA PRO A 220 -6.82 -22.68 -17.69
C PRO A 220 -6.58 -24.11 -18.17
N THR A 221 -6.30 -25.00 -17.21
CA THR A 221 -6.12 -26.43 -17.39
C THR A 221 -7.33 -27.18 -16.81
N PHE A 222 -7.73 -28.28 -17.47
CA PHE A 222 -8.84 -29.12 -17.03
C PHE A 222 -8.34 -30.55 -16.86
N GLU A 223 -8.58 -31.14 -15.69
CA GLU A 223 -8.25 -32.54 -15.40
C GLU A 223 -9.51 -33.40 -15.32
N LYS A 224 -9.41 -34.61 -15.89
CA LYS A 224 -10.48 -35.60 -15.85
C LYS A 224 -10.42 -36.35 -14.52
N ILE A 225 -11.51 -36.32 -13.76
CA ILE A 225 -11.69 -37.14 -12.57
C ILE A 225 -11.80 -38.59 -13.04
N LYS A 226 -10.92 -39.46 -12.54
CA LYS A 226 -10.98 -40.91 -12.75
C LYS A 226 -12.06 -41.54 -11.89
#